data_AF-A0A2U3LL23-F1
#
_entry.id   AF-A0A2U3LL23-F1
#
_cell.length_a   1.000
_cell.length_b   1.000
_cell.length_c   1.000
_cell.angle_alpha   90.00
_cell.angle_beta   90.00
_cell.angle_gamma   90.00
#
_symmetry.space_group_name_H-M   'P 1'
#
loop_
_entity.id
_entity.type
_entity.pdbx_description
1 polymer ?
#
loop_
_entity_poly.entity_id
_entity_poly.type
_entity_poly.pdbx_seq_one_letter_code
_entity_poly.pdbx_strand_id
1 'polypeptide(L)'
;MCLHLSNYLASWGMFRGAAFLLQKDYKVHLEVVHLMLNGRYHILRSTNIREIAHNDEYINRMFELNQKISKIYRNKTTDFENENGRNSSDTLITKILLGVFGCVPAYDRYFKSGLRSTGIASGQFSKRSVAGLLQFYEHYYDDFEAVRLKISEHGVEYPPMKIIDMCFWQIGFDSDTQKAELEQE
;
A
#
# COMPACT_ATOMS: atom_id res chain seq x y z
N MET A 1 3.18 6.81 -17.73
CA MET A 1 2.67 6.27 -16.43
C MET A 1 2.81 4.75 -16.31
N CYS A 2 2.41 3.93 -17.31
CA CYS A 2 2.57 2.47 -17.23
C CYS A 2 4.02 2.00 -17.00
N LEU A 3 4.98 2.53 -17.77
CA LEU A 3 6.40 2.22 -17.59
C LEU A 3 6.92 2.57 -16.19
N HIS A 4 6.59 3.76 -15.69
CA HIS A 4 6.98 4.17 -14.33
C HIS A 4 6.34 3.29 -13.26
N LEU A 5 5.08 2.89 -13.43
CA LEU A 5 4.42 1.97 -12.51
C LEU A 5 5.09 0.59 -12.52
N SER A 6 5.48 0.07 -13.68
CA SER A 6 6.25 -1.18 -13.77
C SER A 6 7.60 -1.05 -13.07
N ASN A 7 8.35 0.02 -13.31
CA ASN A 7 9.65 0.24 -12.67
C ASN A 7 9.53 0.36 -11.15
N TYR A 8 8.54 1.11 -10.67
CA TYR A 8 8.22 1.19 -9.25
C TYR A 8 7.89 -0.20 -8.68
N LEU A 9 6.95 -0.92 -9.26
CA LEU A 9 6.59 -2.25 -8.77
C LEU A 9 7.76 -3.26 -8.84
N ALA A 10 8.64 -3.14 -9.82
CA ALA A 10 9.87 -3.91 -9.92
C ALA A 10 10.84 -3.60 -8.76
N SER A 11 11.02 -2.33 -8.38
CA SER A 11 11.85 -1.96 -7.22
C SER A 11 11.31 -2.50 -5.89
N TRP A 12 10.00 -2.77 -5.83
CA TRP A 12 9.35 -3.43 -4.69
C TRP A 12 9.29 -4.96 -4.79
N GLY A 13 9.98 -5.55 -5.78
CA GLY A 13 10.08 -6.99 -5.98
C GLY A 13 8.78 -7.65 -6.45
N MET A 14 7.90 -6.93 -7.16
CA MET A 14 6.64 -7.49 -7.68
C MET A 14 6.80 -8.27 -9.00
N PHE A 15 7.98 -8.17 -9.63
CA PHE A 15 8.35 -8.90 -10.85
C PHE A 15 9.35 -10.03 -10.54
N ARG A 16 9.18 -10.75 -9.43
CA ARG A 16 10.10 -11.84 -9.03
C ARG A 16 9.36 -13.15 -8.76
N GLY A 17 10.10 -14.25 -8.83
CA GLY A 17 9.57 -15.60 -8.58
C GLY A 17 8.42 -15.95 -9.53
N ALA A 18 7.37 -16.56 -8.99
CA ALA A 18 6.21 -16.98 -9.76
C ALA A 18 5.10 -15.92 -9.91
N ALA A 19 5.42 -14.63 -9.74
CA ALA A 19 4.43 -13.56 -9.91
C ALA A 19 3.99 -13.43 -11.38
N PHE A 20 2.68 -13.33 -11.64
CA PHE A 20 2.13 -13.23 -13.00
C PHE A 20 2.71 -12.05 -13.80
N LEU A 21 3.11 -10.96 -13.11
CA LEU A 21 3.70 -9.78 -13.73
C LEU A 21 5.03 -10.06 -14.43
N LEU A 22 5.79 -11.09 -14.02
CA LEU A 22 7.09 -11.41 -14.62
C LEU A 22 6.97 -11.77 -16.11
N GLN A 23 5.82 -12.32 -16.53
CA GLN A 23 5.58 -12.74 -17.91
C GLN A 23 4.83 -11.68 -18.73
N LYS A 24 4.79 -10.44 -18.26
CA LYS A 24 4.02 -9.36 -18.88
C LYS A 24 4.92 -8.15 -19.13
N ASP A 25 4.65 -7.44 -20.23
CA ASP A 25 5.25 -6.13 -20.45
C ASP A 25 4.53 -5.04 -19.63
N TYR A 26 5.06 -3.82 -19.66
CA TYR A 26 4.51 -2.69 -18.92
C TYR A 26 3.06 -2.32 -19.31
N LYS A 27 2.55 -2.75 -20.47
CA LYS A 27 1.19 -2.47 -20.93
C LYS A 27 0.14 -3.28 -20.17
N VAL A 28 0.53 -4.29 -19.38
CA VAL A 28 -0.38 -4.99 -18.46
C VAL A 28 -1.13 -4.01 -17.55
N HIS A 29 -0.48 -2.89 -17.19
CA HIS A 29 -1.06 -1.86 -16.33
C HIS A 29 -1.94 -0.84 -17.06
N LEU A 30 -2.12 -0.91 -18.38
CA LEU A 30 -2.79 0.13 -19.16
C LEU A 30 -4.18 0.48 -18.63
N GLU A 31 -5.03 -0.52 -18.42
CA GLU A 31 -6.38 -0.34 -17.86
C GLU A 31 -6.36 0.18 -16.43
N VAL A 32 -5.41 -0.28 -15.60
CA VAL A 32 -5.24 0.21 -14.22
C VAL A 32 -4.86 1.69 -14.23
N VAL A 33 -3.94 2.10 -15.09
CA VAL A 33 -3.55 3.51 -15.26
C VAL A 33 -4.73 4.36 -15.71
N HIS A 34 -5.50 3.93 -16.72
CA HIS A 34 -6.69 4.66 -17.16
C HIS A 34 -7.73 4.79 -16.04
N LEU A 35 -7.93 3.72 -15.27
CA LEU A 35 -8.83 3.74 -14.12
C LEU A 35 -8.39 4.75 -13.05
N MET A 36 -7.10 4.80 -12.73
CA MET A 36 -6.54 5.71 -11.72
C MET A 36 -6.52 7.17 -12.16
N LEU A 37 -6.52 7.46 -13.46
CA LEU A 37 -6.64 8.81 -14.00
C LEU A 37 -8.09 9.33 -13.99
N ASN A 38 -9.08 8.49 -13.66
CA ASN A 38 -10.46 8.90 -13.58
C ASN A 38 -10.67 9.88 -12.40
N GLY A 39 -11.30 11.02 -12.68
CA GLY A 39 -11.41 12.10 -11.69
C GLY A 39 -12.20 11.75 -10.43
N ARG A 40 -13.01 10.69 -10.45
CA ARG A 40 -13.72 10.18 -9.26
C ARG A 40 -12.78 9.70 -8.15
N TYR A 41 -11.51 9.44 -8.46
CA TYR A 41 -10.51 9.02 -7.47
C TYR A 41 -9.57 10.14 -7.05
N HIS A 42 -9.78 11.40 -7.49
CA HIS A 42 -8.94 12.53 -7.07
C HIS A 42 -8.97 12.77 -5.56
N ILE A 43 -10.08 12.45 -4.89
CA ILE A 43 -10.20 12.54 -3.43
C ILE A 43 -9.09 11.73 -2.71
N LEU A 44 -8.60 10.65 -3.31
CA LEU A 44 -7.54 9.81 -2.75
C LEU A 44 -6.17 10.48 -2.74
N ARG A 45 -6.00 11.65 -3.37
CA ARG A 45 -4.76 12.43 -3.33
C ARG A 45 -4.68 13.38 -2.13
N SER A 46 -5.74 13.48 -1.32
CA SER A 46 -5.73 14.35 -0.15
C SER A 46 -4.71 13.86 0.89
N THR A 47 -3.90 14.80 1.39
CA THR A 47 -2.92 14.57 2.46
C THR A 47 -3.39 15.12 3.81
N ASN A 48 -4.56 15.75 3.86
CA ASN A 48 -5.10 16.32 5.10
C ASN A 48 -5.76 15.21 5.95
N ILE A 49 -4.98 14.64 6.89
CA ILE A 49 -5.44 13.54 7.75
C ILE A 49 -6.71 13.89 8.53
N ARG A 50 -6.80 15.10 9.08
CA ARG A 50 -7.96 15.54 9.89
C ARG A 50 -9.24 15.62 9.07
N GLU A 51 -9.13 15.85 7.76
CA GLU A 51 -10.28 15.81 6.85
C GLU A 51 -10.62 14.38 6.44
N ILE A 52 -9.63 13.57 6.06
CA ILE A 52 -9.88 12.22 5.53
C ILE A 52 -10.24 11.20 6.60
N ALA A 53 -9.82 11.39 7.86
CA ALA A 53 -10.08 10.46 8.96
C ALA A 53 -11.58 10.31 9.27
N HIS A 54 -12.37 11.35 9.00
CA HIS A 54 -13.82 11.38 9.22
C HIS A 54 -14.61 11.32 7.90
N ASN A 55 -13.96 10.94 6.80
CA ASN A 55 -14.57 10.93 5.46
C ASN A 55 -14.82 9.50 4.96
N ASP A 56 -16.04 9.01 5.15
CA ASP A 56 -16.45 7.69 4.67
C ASP A 56 -16.36 7.56 3.14
N GLU A 57 -16.59 8.64 2.38
CA GLU A 57 -16.45 8.60 0.93
C GLU A 57 -15.00 8.27 0.52
N TYR A 58 -14.01 8.85 1.21
CA TYR A 58 -12.59 8.57 0.94
C TYR A 58 -12.28 7.07 1.06
N ILE A 59 -12.67 6.43 2.16
CA ILE A 59 -12.47 4.99 2.38
C ILE A 59 -13.28 4.16 1.38
N ASN A 60 -14.52 4.56 1.09
CA ASN A 60 -15.37 3.86 0.13
C ASN A 60 -14.78 3.90 -1.30
N ARG A 61 -14.27 5.05 -1.74
CA ARG A 61 -13.61 5.22 -3.04
C ARG A 61 -12.32 4.40 -3.15
N MET A 62 -11.54 4.33 -2.07
CA MET A 62 -10.33 3.49 -2.01
C MET A 62 -10.67 2.01 -2.22
N PHE A 63 -11.68 1.49 -1.52
CA PHE A 63 -12.07 0.09 -1.65
C PHE A 63 -12.78 -0.22 -2.97
N GLU A 64 -13.54 0.73 -3.52
CA GLU A 64 -14.09 0.63 -4.88
C GLU A 64 -12.96 0.50 -5.91
N LEU A 65 -11.92 1.34 -5.79
CA LEU A 65 -10.74 1.29 -6.67
C LEU A 65 -9.97 -0.02 -6.51
N ASN A 66 -9.74 -0.47 -5.28
CA ASN A 66 -9.10 -1.76 -4.98
C ASN A 66 -9.81 -2.92 -5.68
N GLN A 67 -11.13 -3.01 -5.54
CA GLN A 67 -11.94 -4.06 -6.17
C GLN A 67 -11.83 -4.03 -7.70
N LYS A 68 -11.86 -2.85 -8.31
CA LYS A 68 -11.71 -2.71 -9.77
C LYS A 68 -10.32 -3.07 -10.26
N ILE A 69 -9.25 -2.66 -9.57
CA ILE A 69 -7.88 -3.04 -9.91
C ILE A 69 -7.70 -4.56 -9.80
N SER A 70 -8.21 -5.16 -8.72
CA SER A 70 -8.20 -6.61 -8.50
C SER A 70 -8.88 -7.34 -9.67
N LYS A 71 -10.05 -6.88 -10.09
CA LYS A 71 -10.78 -7.44 -11.24
C LYS A 71 -9.98 -7.31 -12.55
N ILE A 72 -9.35 -6.16 -12.80
CA ILE A 72 -8.54 -5.95 -14.01
C ILE A 72 -7.37 -6.93 -14.06
N TYR A 73 -6.62 -7.09 -12.97
CA TYR A 73 -5.50 -8.04 -12.96
C TYR A 73 -5.94 -9.49 -13.03
N ARG A 74 -7.03 -9.85 -12.34
CA ARG A 74 -7.61 -11.21 -12.42
C ARG A 74 -8.02 -11.60 -13.84
N ASN A 75 -8.47 -10.64 -14.65
CA ASN A 75 -8.79 -10.89 -16.06
C ASN A 75 -7.54 -11.04 -16.95
N LYS A 76 -6.36 -10.70 -16.44
CA LYS A 76 -5.07 -10.76 -17.16
C LYS A 76 -4.20 -11.93 -16.71
N THR A 77 -4.62 -12.65 -15.68
CA THR A 77 -4.02 -13.89 -15.21
C THR A 77 -4.70 -15.08 -15.87
N THR A 78 -3.90 -16.10 -16.16
CA THR A 78 -4.36 -17.41 -16.65
C THR A 78 -4.98 -18.23 -15.52
N ASP A 79 -5.77 -19.25 -15.85
CA ASP A 79 -6.33 -20.17 -14.84
C ASP A 79 -5.25 -20.85 -14.00
N PHE A 80 -4.14 -21.24 -14.62
CA PHE A 80 -2.97 -21.78 -13.93
C PHE A 80 -2.34 -20.79 -12.93
N GLU A 81 -2.30 -19.49 -13.26
CA GLU A 81 -1.84 -18.45 -12.33
C GLU A 81 -2.85 -18.22 -11.20
N ASN A 82 -4.14 -18.32 -11.48
CA ASN A 82 -5.22 -18.16 -10.51
C ASN A 82 -5.25 -19.30 -9.48
N GLU A 83 -5.12 -20.56 -9.93
CA GLU A 83 -5.16 -21.76 -9.10
C GLU A 83 -3.96 -21.86 -8.15
N ASN A 84 -2.80 -21.36 -8.57
CA ASN A 84 -1.58 -21.35 -7.75
C ASN A 84 -1.49 -20.16 -6.78
N GLY A 85 -2.55 -19.36 -6.61
CA GLY A 85 -2.52 -18.17 -5.76
C GLY A 85 -1.55 -17.08 -6.24
N ARG A 86 -1.22 -17.06 -7.54
CA ARG A 86 -0.29 -16.08 -8.16
C ARG A 86 -1.04 -14.83 -8.65
N ASN A 87 -2.29 -14.67 -8.23
CA ASN A 87 -3.15 -13.53 -8.55
C ASN A 87 -2.72 -12.25 -7.83
N SER A 88 -3.36 -11.13 -8.17
CA SER A 88 -3.06 -9.83 -7.55
C SER A 88 -3.39 -9.84 -6.05
N SER A 89 -2.38 -10.04 -5.22
CA SER A 89 -2.51 -9.92 -3.77
C SER A 89 -2.86 -8.48 -3.35
N ASP A 90 -3.49 -8.33 -2.19
CA ASP A 90 -3.68 -7.01 -1.56
C ASP A 90 -2.35 -6.25 -1.47
N THR A 91 -1.22 -6.95 -1.29
CA THR A 91 0.12 -6.36 -1.27
C THR A 91 0.45 -5.65 -2.58
N LEU A 92 0.16 -6.26 -3.73
CA LEU A 92 0.39 -5.63 -5.04
C LEU A 92 -0.47 -4.37 -5.17
N ILE A 93 -1.76 -4.47 -4.85
CA ILE A 93 -2.70 -3.37 -5.08
C ILE A 93 -2.42 -2.22 -4.11
N THR A 94 -2.18 -2.50 -2.83
CA THR A 94 -1.81 -1.47 -1.84
C THR A 94 -0.49 -0.79 -2.16
N LYS A 95 0.50 -1.49 -2.74
CA LYS A 95 1.72 -0.85 -3.27
C LYS A 95 1.42 0.12 -4.41
N ILE A 96 0.51 -0.24 -5.33
CA ILE A 96 0.05 0.67 -6.40
C ILE A 96 -0.63 1.90 -5.79
N LEU A 97 -1.54 1.70 -4.83
CA LEU A 97 -2.26 2.79 -4.17
C LEU A 97 -1.31 3.71 -3.40
N LEU A 98 -0.32 3.16 -2.68
CA LEU A 98 0.74 3.93 -2.04
C LEU A 98 1.56 4.74 -3.06
N GLY A 99 2.00 4.10 -4.14
CA GLY A 99 2.88 4.73 -5.13
C GLY A 99 2.19 5.79 -6.01
N VAL A 100 0.88 5.66 -6.27
CA VAL A 100 0.15 6.55 -7.17
C VAL A 100 -0.59 7.66 -6.42
N PHE A 101 -1.14 7.34 -5.25
CA PHE A 101 -1.98 8.25 -4.47
C PHE A 101 -1.41 8.60 -3.10
N GLY A 102 -0.55 7.75 -2.51
CA GLY A 102 -0.11 7.92 -1.13
C GLY A 102 -1.21 7.67 -0.11
N CYS A 103 -2.29 6.98 -0.49
CA CYS A 103 -3.54 6.92 0.27
C CYS A 103 -3.64 5.75 1.26
N VAL A 104 -2.75 4.77 1.16
CA VAL A 104 -2.71 3.58 2.02
C VAL A 104 -1.28 3.02 2.06
N PRO A 105 -0.81 2.43 3.18
CA PRO A 105 0.49 1.77 3.27
C PRO A 105 0.55 0.53 2.37
N ALA A 106 1.75 0.04 2.08
CA ALA A 106 1.92 -1.24 1.43
C ALA A 106 1.64 -2.36 2.45
N TYR A 107 0.57 -3.12 2.27
CA TYR A 107 0.21 -4.23 3.15
C TYR A 107 1.09 -5.47 2.88
N ASP A 108 2.41 -5.30 2.91
CA ASP A 108 3.39 -6.38 2.77
C ASP A 108 3.64 -7.14 4.07
N ARG A 109 4.56 -8.12 4.05
CA ARG A 109 4.84 -8.97 5.21
C ARG A 109 5.23 -8.16 6.44
N TYR A 110 6.15 -7.20 6.31
CA TYR A 110 6.70 -6.48 7.44
C TYR A 110 5.72 -5.46 7.98
N PHE A 111 5.07 -4.68 7.10
CA PHE A 111 4.01 -3.77 7.53
C PHE A 111 2.91 -4.50 8.31
N LYS A 112 2.42 -5.63 7.76
CA LYS A 112 1.40 -6.46 8.43
C LYS A 112 1.88 -7.02 9.77
N SER A 113 3.16 -7.38 9.86
CA SER A 113 3.76 -7.87 11.10
C SER A 113 3.80 -6.80 12.18
N GLY A 114 4.33 -5.61 11.85
CA GLY A 114 4.40 -4.48 12.79
C GLY A 114 3.02 -3.94 13.17
N LEU A 115 2.07 -3.93 12.25
CA LEU A 115 0.71 -3.51 12.57
C LEU A 115 0.02 -4.48 13.55
N ARG A 116 0.29 -5.79 13.45
CA ARG A 116 -0.24 -6.77 14.40
C ARG A 116 0.42 -6.70 15.76
N SER A 117 1.73 -6.45 15.83
CA SER A 117 2.45 -6.40 17.11
C SER A 117 2.03 -5.20 17.98
N THR A 118 1.54 -4.13 17.37
CA THR A 118 1.06 -2.93 18.08
C THR A 118 -0.41 -2.99 18.51
N GLY A 119 -1.18 -3.97 18.02
CA GLY A 119 -2.60 -4.12 18.36
C GLY A 119 -3.54 -3.09 17.72
N ILE A 120 -3.02 -2.17 16.89
CA ILE A 120 -3.81 -1.10 16.26
C ILE A 120 -4.80 -1.67 15.23
N ALA A 121 -4.41 -2.71 14.48
CA ALA A 121 -5.30 -3.41 13.55
C ALA A 121 -4.84 -4.85 13.26
N SER A 122 -5.71 -5.66 12.67
CA SER A 122 -5.52 -7.10 12.42
C SER A 122 -4.47 -7.45 11.36
N GLY A 123 -3.81 -6.47 10.74
CA GLY A 123 -2.88 -6.66 9.62
C GLY A 123 -3.56 -7.08 8.30
N GLN A 124 -4.89 -7.09 8.24
CA GLN A 124 -5.64 -7.35 7.01
C GLN A 124 -6.04 -6.03 6.35
N PHE A 125 -5.94 -5.96 5.02
CA PHE A 125 -6.37 -4.78 4.30
C PHE A 125 -7.91 -4.70 4.28
N SER A 126 -8.46 -3.89 5.18
CA SER A 126 -9.90 -3.74 5.38
C SER A 126 -10.25 -2.29 5.69
N LYS A 127 -11.52 -1.90 5.47
CA LYS A 127 -11.99 -0.54 5.80
C LYS A 127 -11.71 -0.18 7.25
N ARG A 128 -11.94 -1.12 8.17
CA ARG A 128 -11.65 -0.98 9.60
C ARG A 128 -10.16 -0.72 9.85
N SER A 129 -9.29 -1.47 9.19
CA SER A 129 -7.83 -1.29 9.33
C SER A 129 -7.40 0.09 8.82
N VAL A 130 -7.93 0.54 7.67
CA VAL A 130 -7.62 1.88 7.14
C VAL A 130 -8.15 2.98 8.06
N ALA A 131 -9.40 2.88 8.54
CA ALA A 131 -9.97 3.83 9.48
C ALA A 131 -9.14 3.92 10.78
N GLY A 132 -8.74 2.76 11.33
CA GLY A 132 -7.88 2.71 12.51
C GLY A 132 -6.52 3.39 12.31
N LEU A 133 -5.91 3.23 11.13
CA LEU A 133 -4.64 3.92 10.79
C LEU A 133 -4.83 5.43 10.65
N LEU A 134 -5.93 5.89 10.05
CA LEU A 134 -6.24 7.32 9.94
C LEU A 134 -6.47 7.94 11.32
N GLN A 135 -7.26 7.29 12.17
CA GLN A 135 -7.50 7.72 13.56
C GLN A 135 -6.20 7.70 14.37
N PHE A 136 -5.34 6.70 14.17
CA PHE A 136 -4.04 6.63 14.82
C PHE A 136 -3.13 7.78 14.41
N TYR A 137 -3.05 8.10 13.12
CA TYR A 137 -2.30 9.27 12.66
C TYR A 137 -2.87 10.56 13.22
N GLU A 138 -4.21 10.73 13.19
CA GLU A 138 -4.88 11.91 13.73
C GLU A 138 -4.62 12.10 15.23
N HIS A 139 -4.61 11.01 16.00
CA HIS A 139 -4.34 11.06 17.43
C HIS A 139 -2.91 11.53 17.74
N TYR A 140 -1.92 11.09 16.96
CA TYR A 140 -0.51 11.48 17.09
C TYR A 140 -0.07 12.49 16.02
N TYR A 141 -0.99 13.37 15.61
CA TYR A 141 -0.81 14.20 14.42
C TYR A 141 0.46 15.03 14.47
N ASP A 142 0.72 15.71 15.59
CA ASP A 142 1.86 16.61 15.71
C ASP A 142 3.21 15.85 15.65
N ASP A 143 3.27 14.67 16.26
CA ASP A 143 4.47 13.81 16.22
C ASP A 143 4.74 13.29 14.80
N PHE A 144 3.71 12.79 14.12
CA PHE A 144 3.85 12.31 12.75
C PHE A 144 4.18 13.43 11.77
N GLU A 145 3.55 14.60 11.88
CA GLU A 145 3.85 15.74 11.02
C GLU A 145 5.26 16.29 11.27
N ALA A 146 5.73 16.32 12.51
CA ALA A 146 7.11 16.71 12.82
C ALA A 146 8.12 15.80 12.11
N VAL A 147 7.90 14.48 12.13
CA VAL A 147 8.73 13.52 11.40
C VAL A 147 8.58 13.69 9.89
N ARG A 148 7.34 13.79 9.39
CA ARG A 148 7.04 13.95 7.96
C ARG A 148 7.74 15.16 7.38
N LEU A 149 7.65 16.31 8.05
CA LEU A 149 8.30 17.56 7.64
C LEU A 149 9.82 17.44 7.67
N LYS A 150 10.38 16.82 8.72
CA LYS A 150 11.83 16.60 8.85
C LYS A 150 12.42 15.74 7.73
N ILE A 151 11.69 14.73 7.27
CA ILE A 151 12.18 13.85 6.19
C ILE A 151 11.77 14.31 4.79
N SER A 152 10.80 15.22 4.69
CA SER A 152 10.36 15.81 3.42
C SER A 152 11.26 16.98 3.00
N GLU A 153 12.58 16.77 3.05
CA GLU A 153 13.59 17.73 2.61
C GLU A 153 13.96 17.50 1.13
N HIS A 154 14.67 18.46 0.53
CA HIS A 154 15.21 18.36 -0.84
C HIS A 154 14.17 18.14 -1.95
N GLY A 155 12.95 18.67 -1.77
CA GLY A 155 11.92 18.71 -2.82
C GLY A 155 11.06 17.44 -2.93
N VAL A 156 11.11 16.55 -1.95
CA VAL A 156 10.23 15.39 -1.86
C VAL A 156 9.22 15.61 -0.73
N GLU A 157 7.93 15.64 -1.05
CA GLU A 157 6.87 15.65 -0.04
C GLU A 157 6.32 14.23 0.17
N TYR A 158 6.49 13.72 1.38
CA TYR A 158 5.93 12.41 1.73
C TYR A 158 4.47 12.52 2.17
N PRO A 159 3.57 11.64 1.68
CA PRO A 159 2.20 11.58 2.16
C PRO A 159 2.13 10.92 3.54
N PRO A 160 1.12 11.24 4.38
CA PRO A 160 0.94 10.67 5.70
C PRO A 160 1.01 9.14 5.76
N MET A 161 0.35 8.45 4.82
CA MET A 161 0.34 6.99 4.81
C MET A 161 1.70 6.38 4.44
N LYS A 162 2.60 7.15 3.81
CA LYS A 162 3.99 6.70 3.61
C LYS A 162 4.80 6.75 4.90
N ILE A 163 4.50 7.68 5.80
CA ILE A 163 5.12 7.72 7.14
C ILE A 163 4.68 6.50 7.95
N ILE A 164 3.38 6.23 7.98
CA ILE A 164 2.80 5.03 8.59
C ILE A 164 3.41 3.75 8.02
N ASP A 165 3.52 3.67 6.69
CA ASP A 165 4.18 2.56 6.00
C ASP A 165 5.60 2.33 6.53
N MET A 166 6.44 3.36 6.57
CA MET A 166 7.82 3.25 7.05
C MET A 166 7.90 2.86 8.52
N CYS A 167 7.07 3.45 9.38
CA CYS A 167 7.06 3.16 10.82
C CYS A 167 6.72 1.69 11.11
N PHE A 168 5.58 1.20 10.61
CA PHE A 168 5.16 -0.18 10.89
C PHE A 168 5.98 -1.21 10.13
N TRP A 169 6.53 -0.85 8.95
CA TRP A 169 7.48 -1.70 8.26
C TRP A 169 8.74 -1.90 9.10
N GLN A 170 9.31 -0.83 9.67
CA GLN A 170 10.52 -0.91 10.51
C GLN A 170 10.27 -1.78 11.75
N ILE A 171 9.15 -1.56 12.46
CA ILE A 171 8.76 -2.40 13.61
C ILE A 171 8.68 -3.88 13.20
N GLY A 172 8.06 -4.17 12.05
CA GLY A 172 7.92 -5.52 11.54
C GLY A 172 9.25 -6.17 11.13
N PHE A 173 10.16 -5.38 10.56
CA PHE A 173 11.51 -5.81 10.17
C PHE A 173 12.36 -6.15 11.40
N ASP A 174 12.44 -5.23 12.38
CA ASP A 174 13.23 -5.42 13.60
C ASP A 174 12.74 -6.64 14.40
N SER A 175 11.43 -6.85 14.44
CA SER A 175 10.81 -8.02 15.09
C SER A 175 11.19 -9.34 14.40
N ASP A 176 11.43 -9.35 13.09
CA ASP A 176 11.84 -10.54 12.33
C ASP A 176 13.33 -10.83 12.55
N THR A 177 14.16 -9.79 12.55
CA THR A 177 15.60 -9.88 12.81
C THR A 177 15.90 -10.41 14.22
N GLN A 178 15.26 -9.87 15.25
CA GLN A 178 15.46 -10.33 16.64
C GLN A 178 15.09 -11.81 16.83
N LYS A 179 14.05 -12.30 16.14
CA LYS A 179 13.69 -13.72 16.20
C LYS A 179 14.74 -14.60 15.53
N ALA A 180 15.27 -14.16 14.40
CA ALA A 180 16.32 -14.90 13.69
C ALA A 180 17.62 -14.99 14.50
N GLU A 181 17.94 -13.97 15.31
CA GLU A 181 19.09 -13.97 16.22
C GLU A 181 18.88 -14.94 17.39
N LEU A 182 17.70 -14.94 18.01
CA LEU A 182 17.37 -15.86 19.12
C LEU A 182 17.28 -17.33 18.72
N GLU A 183 16.98 -17.64 17.45
CA GLU A 183 16.95 -19.01 16.93
C GLU A 183 18.35 -19.56 16.57
N GLN A 184 19.39 -18.73 16.63
CA GLN A 184 20.79 -19.10 16.36
C GLN A 184 21.64 -19.27 17.62
N GLU A 185 21.10 -18.94 18.79
CA GLU A 185 21.68 -19.20 20.13
C GLU A 185 21.16 -20.51 20.73
#